data_AF-A0A3E4GT08-F1
#
_entry.id   AF-A0A3E4GT08-F1
#
_cell.length_a   1.000
_cell.length_b   1.000
_cell.length_c   1.000
_cell.angle_alpha   90.00
_cell.angle_beta   90.00
_cell.angle_gamma   90.00
#
_symmetry.space_group_name_H-M   'P 1'
#
loop_
_entity.id
_entity.type
_entity.pdbx_description
1 polymer ?
#
loop_
_entity_poly.entity_id
_entity_poly.type
_entity_poly.pdbx_seq_one_letter_code
_entity_poly.pdbx_strand_id
1 'polypeptide(L)' 'MYNPDILPRIGMNKVQYQNGTTTSINHFYEKLFLLKDLMNTDSARKIAERREKFMTTYIEEFMLEWNCEEEIC' A
#
# COMPACT_ATOMS: atom_id res chain seq x y z
N MET A 1 -8.39 9.76 0.26
CA MET A 1 -7.22 9.16 -0.42
C MET A 1 -6.14 8.82 0.60
N TYR A 2 -5.65 9.78 1.39
CA TYR A 2 -4.73 9.62 2.52
C TYR A 2 -5.21 10.46 3.72
N ASN A 3 -4.85 10.07 4.95
CA ASN A 3 -5.07 10.84 6.19
C ASN A 3 -4.00 10.39 7.21
N PRO A 4 -3.12 11.28 7.69
CA PRO A 4 -2.05 10.93 8.63
C PRO A 4 -2.55 10.51 10.03
N ASP A 5 -3.76 10.94 10.43
CA ASP A 5 -4.35 10.59 11.73
C ASP A 5 -4.94 9.17 11.76
N ILE A 6 -5.08 8.53 10.60
CA ILE A 6 -5.59 7.16 10.46
C ILE A 6 -4.41 6.24 10.16
N LEU A 7 -3.99 5.43 11.13
CA LEU A 7 -2.89 4.48 10.97
C LEU A 7 -3.31 3.20 10.20
N PRO A 8 -2.39 2.56 9.45
CA PRO A 8 -2.66 1.27 8.82
C PRO A 8 -2.85 0.17 9.86
N ARG A 9 -3.80 -0.73 9.61
CA ARG A 9 -4.17 -1.82 10.53
C ARG A 9 -3.60 -3.16 10.07
N ILE A 10 -2.83 -3.83 10.92
CA ILE A 10 -2.20 -5.11 10.59
C ILE A 10 -2.88 -6.27 11.34
N GLY A 11 -2.89 -7.47 10.77
CA GLY A 11 -3.37 -8.68 11.45
C GLY A 11 -4.89 -8.77 11.62
N MET A 12 -5.65 -8.08 10.76
CA MET A 12 -7.11 -8.08 10.81
C MET A 12 -7.71 -9.41 10.36
N ASN A 13 -8.83 -9.81 10.99
CA ASN A 13 -9.70 -10.83 10.42
C ASN A 13 -10.57 -10.28 9.27
N LYS A 14 -11.26 -11.15 8.55
CA LYS A 14 -12.09 -10.78 7.38
C LYS A 14 -13.11 -9.68 7.68
N VAL A 15 -13.82 -9.78 8.80
CA VAL A 15 -14.87 -8.82 9.19
C VAL A 15 -14.25 -7.46 9.52
N GLN A 16 -13.15 -7.45 10.27
CA GLN A 16 -12.42 -6.23 10.64
C GLN A 16 -11.81 -5.51 9.43
N TYR A 17 -11.32 -6.27 8.46
CA TYR A 17 -10.79 -5.75 7.20
C TYR A 17 -11.90 -5.15 6.32
N GLN A 18 -13.06 -5.80 6.21
CA GLN A 18 -14.16 -5.35 5.35
C GLN A 18 -14.89 -4.10 5.89
N ASN A 19 -15.06 -4.01 7.20
CA ASN A 19 -15.94 -2.99 7.81
C ASN A 19 -15.18 -1.83 8.47
N GLY A 20 -13.85 -1.87 8.47
CA GLY A 20 -13.07 -0.87 9.18
C GLY A 20 -12.78 0.38 8.35
N THR A 21 -12.82 1.53 9.01
CA THR A 21 -12.39 2.80 8.43
C THR A 21 -10.89 2.75 8.14
N THR A 22 -10.50 3.00 6.90
CA THR A 22 -9.11 3.07 6.44
C THR A 22 -9.00 4.06 5.28
N THR A 23 -7.77 4.35 4.86
CA THR A 23 -7.49 5.21 3.71
C THR A 23 -7.03 4.37 2.52
N SER A 24 -7.08 4.93 1.32
CA SER A 24 -6.60 4.25 0.11
C SER A 24 -5.10 3.95 0.19
N ILE A 25 -4.30 4.88 0.75
CA ILE A 25 -2.86 4.66 0.97
C ILE A 25 -2.62 3.57 2.02
N ASN A 26 -3.35 3.58 3.13
CA ASN A 26 -3.22 2.51 4.14
C ASN A 26 -3.50 1.14 3.55
N HIS A 27 -4.44 1.03 2.59
CA HIS A 27 -4.74 -0.23 1.92
C HIS A 27 -3.55 -0.89 1.22
N PHE A 28 -2.58 -0.10 0.76
CA PHE A 28 -1.34 -0.64 0.21
C PHE A 28 -0.57 -1.45 1.25
N TYR A 29 -0.42 -0.90 2.47
CA TYR A 29 0.26 -1.55 3.59
C TYR A 29 -0.57 -2.66 4.24
N GLU A 30 -1.90 -2.46 4.37
CA GLU A 30 -2.80 -3.43 4.98
C GLU A 30 -2.96 -4.71 4.14
N LYS A 31 -2.76 -4.62 2.82
CA LYS A 31 -2.99 -5.74 1.90
C LYS A 31 -2.06 -5.80 0.70
N LEU A 32 -1.99 -4.75 -0.13
CA LEU A 32 -1.42 -4.89 -1.47
C LEU A 32 0.06 -5.30 -1.44
N PHE A 33 0.83 -4.77 -0.49
CA PHE A 33 2.24 -5.13 -0.28
C PHE A 33 2.44 -6.51 0.35
N LEU A 34 1.41 -7.07 0.99
CA LEU A 34 1.45 -8.44 1.51
C LEU A 34 1.24 -9.49 0.42
N LEU A 35 0.68 -9.11 -0.74
CA LEU A 35 0.28 -10.09 -1.77
C LEU A 35 1.45 -10.85 -2.40
N LYS A 36 2.65 -10.25 -2.50
CA LYS A 36 3.79 -10.91 -3.15
C LYS A 36 4.19 -12.20 -2.44
N ASP A 37 4.15 -12.19 -1.10
CA ASP A 37 4.57 -13.30 -0.26
C ASP A 37 3.49 -14.40 -0.21
N LEU A 38 2.27 -14.05 -0.62
CA LEU A 38 1.13 -14.96 -0.75
C LEU A 38 1.00 -15.57 -2.15
N MET A 39 1.94 -15.30 -3.07
CA MET A 39 1.91 -15.87 -4.41
C MET A 39 2.24 -17.36 -4.40
N ASN A 40 1.40 -18.16 -5.05
CA ASN A 40 1.49 -19.63 -5.04
C ASN A 40 2.61 -20.20 -5.93
N THR A 41 3.13 -19.43 -6.90
CA THR A 41 4.17 -19.91 -7.83
C THR A 41 5.31 -18.91 -7.92
N ASP A 42 6.50 -19.40 -8.23
CA ASP A 42 7.70 -18.56 -8.37
C ASP A 42 7.56 -17.54 -9.51
N SER A 43 6.90 -17.93 -10.60
CA SER A 43 6.59 -17.01 -11.70
C SER A 43 5.66 -15.88 -11.25
N ALA A 44 4.62 -16.19 -10.46
CA ALA A 44 3.73 -15.18 -9.93
C ALA A 44 4.44 -14.26 -8.93
N ARG A 45 5.34 -14.79 -8.09
CA ARG A 45 6.15 -14.01 -7.15
C ARG A 45 7.05 -13.00 -7.89
N LYS A 46 7.76 -13.43 -8.93
CA LYS A 46 8.59 -12.54 -9.78
C LYS A 46 7.78 -11.41 -10.42
N ILE A 47 6.56 -11.71 -10.88
CA ILE A 47 5.67 -10.69 -11.44
C ILE A 47 5.18 -9.73 -10.34
N ALA A 48 4.87 -10.26 -9.15
CA ALA A 48 4.42 -9.48 -8.01
C ALA A 48 5.51 -8.54 -7.48
N GLU A 49 6.77 -8.97 -7.42
CA GLU A 49 7.92 -8.12 -7.06
C GLU A 49 8.03 -6.90 -7.96
N ARG A 50 7.92 -7.08 -9.29
CA ARG A 50 7.94 -5.97 -10.24
C ARG A 50 6.77 -5.00 -10.00
N ARG A 51 5.59 -5.52 -9.70
CA ARG A 51 4.38 -4.71 -9.45
C ARG A 51 4.48 -3.97 -8.11
N GLU A 52 5.00 -4.61 -7.08
CA GLU A 52 5.26 -3.99 -5.78
C GLU A 52 6.24 -2.82 -5.92
N LYS A 53 7.32 -2.98 -6.68
CA LYS A 53 8.27 -1.89 -6.95
C LYS A 53 7.57 -0.68 -7.56
N PHE A 54 6.72 -0.89 -8.57
CA PHE A 54 5.94 0.19 -9.18
C PHE A 54 5.00 0.88 -8.17
N MET A 55 4.29 0.09 -7.35
CA MET A 55 3.42 0.64 -6.31
C MET A 55 4.19 1.43 -5.24
N THR A 56 5.42 1.02 -4.92
CA THR A 56 6.28 1.73 -3.96
C THR A 56 6.66 3.10 -4.53
N THR A 57 7.15 3.15 -5.77
CA THR A 57 7.45 4.42 -6.46
C THR A 57 6.23 5.33 -6.55
N TYR A 58 5.04 4.79 -6.83
CA TYR A 58 3.82 5.58 -6.82
C TYR A 58 3.53 6.22 -5.46
N ILE A 59 3.71 5.48 -4.35
CA ILE A 59 3.52 6.04 -3.01
C ILE A 59 4.58 7.10 -2.69
N GLU A 60 5.84 6.87 -3.07
CA GLU A 60 6.92 7.85 -2.89
C GLU A 60 6.57 9.19 -3.54
N GLU A 61 6.21 9.17 -4.83
CA GLU A 61 5.78 10.37 -5.58
C GLU A 61 4.53 11.00 -4.94
N PHE A 62 3.52 10.20 -4.57
CA PHE A 62 2.32 10.70 -3.91
C PHE A 62 2.64 11.43 -2.60
N MET A 63 3.58 10.92 -1.80
CA MET A 63 3.94 11.53 -0.51
C MET A 63 4.75 12.82 -0.71
N LEU A 64 5.60 12.88 -1.74
CA LEU A 64 6.29 14.12 -2.10
C LEU A 64 5.31 15.22 -2.53
N GLU A 65 4.35 14.88 -3.41
CA GLU A 65 3.27 15.79 -3.82
C GLU A 65 2.41 16.22 -2.63
N TRP A 66 2.09 15.28 -1.73
CA TRP A 66 1.24 15.54 -0.56
C TRP A 66 1.89 16.47 0.46
N ASN A 67 3.19 16.31 0.71
CA ASN A 67 3.96 17.14 1.63
C ASN A 67 4.37 18.50 1.03
N CYS A 68 4.20 18.68 -0.29
CA CYS A 68 4.61 19.86 -1.03
C CYS A 68 6.09 20.20 -0.77
N GLU A 69 6.97 19.19 -0.89
CA GLU A 69 8.42 19.38 -0.79
C GLU A 69 8.93 20.20 -1.99
N GLU A 70 9.86 21.12 -1.75
CA GLU A 70 10.21 22.30 -2.58
C GLU A 70 10.64 22.03 -4.05
N GLU A 71 10.76 20.78 -4.49
CA GLU A 71 11.10 20.44 -5.89
C GLU A 71 9.88 20.06 -6.76
N ILE A 72 8.68 19.91 -6.17
CA ILE A 72 7.49 19.39 -6.86
C ILE A 72 6.30 20.38 -6.80
N CYS A 73 6.39 21.40 -5.95
CA CYS A 73 5.54 22.60 -5.91
C CYS A 73 6.34 23.84 -6.37
#